data_AF-A0A6U3YY84-F1
#
_entry.id   AF-A0A6U3YY84-F1
#
_cell.length_a   1.000
_cell.length_b   1.000
_cell.length_c   1.000
_cell.angle_alpha   90.00
_cell.angle_beta   90.00
_cell.angle_gamma   90.00
#
_symmetry.space_group_name_H-M   'P 1'
#
loop_
_entity.id
_entity.type
_entity.pdbx_description
1 polymer ?
#
loop_
_entity_poly.entity_id
_entity_poly.type
_entity_poly.pdbx_seq_one_letter_code
_entity_poly.pdbx_strand_id
1 'polypeptide(L)'
;MAPHFTQSLPMCYGLSAIGGILEVGSIAVLAVPDAREKEGTPIPTWLSMVTLASNVSMQLIGSLSSNLIAPWFGPVSVVAPIYFSATLVFNLIIFGFILGLEFFDRIMIVGTYVIAIGTVLLQVVGPGIQDGQDIGE
;
A
#
# COMPACT_ATOMS: atom_id res chain seq x y z
N MET A 1 -19.10 -15.34 -23.32
CA MET A 1 -18.11 -14.45 -23.97
C MET A 1 -17.48 -13.60 -22.87
N ALA A 2 -16.57 -14.20 -22.09
CA ALA A 2 -15.88 -13.53 -20.99
C ALA A 2 -14.63 -12.85 -21.55
N PRO A 3 -14.29 -11.62 -21.16
CA PRO A 3 -13.08 -11.00 -21.62
C PRO A 3 -11.90 -11.76 -21.02
N HIS A 4 -11.09 -12.37 -21.89
CA HIS A 4 -9.73 -12.79 -21.57
C HIS A 4 -8.95 -11.55 -21.14
N PHE A 5 -8.99 -11.20 -19.85
CA PHE A 5 -7.98 -10.32 -19.29
C PHE A 5 -6.67 -11.10 -19.36
N THR A 6 -5.85 -10.74 -20.34
CA THR A 6 -4.49 -11.23 -20.46
C THR A 6 -3.78 -10.97 -19.14
N GLN A 7 -3.39 -12.04 -18.47
CA GLN A 7 -2.74 -12.03 -17.17
C GLN A 7 -1.43 -11.23 -17.29
N SER A 8 -1.50 -9.95 -16.93
CA SER A 8 -0.41 -8.99 -17.12
C SER A 8 0.24 -8.77 -15.77
N LEU A 9 1.25 -9.60 -15.47
CA LEU A 9 2.09 -9.46 -14.29
C LEU A 9 2.51 -8.01 -14.02
N PRO A 10 2.92 -7.18 -15.01
CA PRO A 10 3.27 -5.78 -14.77
C PRO A 10 2.13 -4.92 -14.20
N MET A 11 0.88 -5.17 -14.62
CA MET A 11 -0.29 -4.47 -14.10
C MET A 11 -0.60 -4.90 -12.67
N CYS A 12 -0.42 -6.19 -12.35
CA CYS A 12 -0.56 -6.71 -10.99
C CYS A 12 0.48 -6.09 -10.03
N TYR A 13 1.75 -6.01 -10.46
CA TYR A 13 2.81 -5.31 -9.71
C TYR A 13 2.48 -3.82 -9.51
N GLY A 14 2.07 -3.14 -10.57
CA GLY A 14 1.73 -1.71 -10.53
C GLY A 14 0.55 -1.41 -9.61
N LEU A 15 -0.56 -2.14 -9.74
CA LEU A 15 -1.77 -1.95 -8.93
C LEU A 15 -1.51 -2.27 -7.46
N SER A 16 -0.76 -3.33 -7.16
CA SER A 16 -0.40 -3.67 -5.78
C SER A 16 0.48 -2.59 -5.14
N ALA A 17 1.50 -2.10 -5.85
CA ALA A 17 2.35 -1.03 -5.38
C ALA A 17 1.57 0.28 -5.16
N ILE A 18 0.68 0.66 -6.09
CA ILE A 18 -0.19 1.83 -5.96
C ILE A 18 -1.08 1.71 -4.72
N GLY A 19 -1.62 0.52 -4.45
CA GLY A 19 -2.42 0.27 -3.25
C GLY A 19 -1.63 0.55 -1.97
N GLY A 20 -0.41 0.02 -1.86
CA GLY A 20 0.45 0.25 -0.68
C GLY A 20 0.86 1.71 -0.52
N ILE A 21 1.13 2.42 -1.62
CA ILE A 21 1.45 3.86 -1.61
C ILE A 21 0.26 4.68 -1.11
N LEU A 22 -0.95 4.39 -1.63
CA LEU A 22 -2.17 5.08 -1.26
C LEU A 22 -2.52 4.87 0.21
N GLU A 23 -2.28 3.67 0.75
CA GLU A 23 -2.48 3.38 2.17
C GLU A 23 -1.57 4.25 3.06
N VAL A 24 -0.28 4.35 2.75
CA VAL A 24 0.62 5.22 3.53
C VAL A 24 0.23 6.68 3.39
N GLY A 25 -0.13 7.10 2.16
CA GLY A 25 -0.62 8.45 1.90
C GLY A 25 -1.87 8.79 2.70
N SER A 26 -2.80 7.85 2.84
CA SER A 26 -4.05 8.04 3.58
C SER A 26 -3.80 8.27 5.08
N ILE A 27 -2.85 7.54 5.66
CA ILE A 27 -2.42 7.71 7.05
C ILE A 27 -1.67 9.04 7.22
N ALA A 28 -0.80 9.40 6.28
CA ALA A 28 -0.05 10.65 6.32
C ALA A 28 -0.97 11.89 6.32
N VAL A 29 -2.07 11.85 5.57
CA VAL A 29 -3.09 12.92 5.54
C VAL A 29 -3.75 13.14 6.92
N LEU A 30 -3.84 12.11 7.76
CA LEU A 30 -4.30 12.23 9.15
C LEU A 30 -3.19 12.61 10.14
N ALA A 31 -1.95 12.20 9.86
CA ALA A 31 -0.83 12.49 10.74
C ALA A 31 -0.43 13.98 10.74
N VAL A 32 -0.56 14.68 9.60
CA VAL A 32 -0.28 16.13 9.53
C VAL A 32 -1.14 16.94 10.49
N PRO A 33 -2.49 16.86 10.47
CA PRO A 33 -3.31 17.61 11.41
C PRO A 33 -3.09 17.16 12.86
N ASP A 34 -2.96 15.86 13.14
CA ASP A 34 -2.71 15.40 14.53
C ASP A 34 -1.39 15.95 15.10
N ALA A 35 -0.33 16.04 14.28
CA ALA A 35 0.93 16.66 14.67
C ALA A 35 0.77 18.18 14.91
N ARG A 36 0.01 18.87 14.07
CA ARG A 36 -0.24 20.32 14.19
C ARG A 36 -1.14 20.68 15.39
N GLU A 37 -2.05 19.79 15.76
CA GLU A 37 -2.88 19.92 16.96
C GLU A 37 -2.02 19.76 18.22
N LYS A 38 -1.07 18.82 18.22
CA LYS A 38 -0.07 18.66 19.29
C LYS A 38 0.89 19.84 19.42
N GLU A 39 1.17 20.56 18.32
CA GLU A 39 1.91 21.82 18.33
C GLU A 39 1.07 23.03 18.84
N GLY A 40 -0.19 22.82 19.22
CA GLY A 40 -1.05 23.85 19.80
C GLY A 40 -1.68 24.79 18.78
N THR A 41 -1.63 24.47 17.48
CA THR A 41 -2.35 25.23 16.45
C THR A 41 -3.80 24.72 16.36
N PRO A 42 -4.82 25.56 16.58
CA PRO A 42 -6.20 25.12 16.52
C PRO A 42 -6.60 24.82 15.07
N ILE A 43 -6.94 23.57 14.81
CA ILE A 43 -7.34 23.10 13.48
C ILE A 43 -8.86 23.27 13.33
N PRO A 44 -9.35 23.88 12.26
CA PRO A 44 -10.78 23.98 12.03
C PRO A 44 -11.39 22.60 11.77
N THR A 45 -12.55 22.32 12.37
CA THR A 45 -13.27 21.04 12.29
C THR A 45 -13.58 20.58 10.87
N TRP A 46 -13.79 21.52 9.93
CA TRP A 46 -13.96 21.20 8.51
C TRP A 46 -12.69 20.58 7.90
N LEU A 47 -11.50 21.05 8.30
CA LEU A 47 -10.24 20.51 7.80
C LEU A 47 -10.00 19.09 8.34
N SER A 48 -10.37 18.81 9.59
CA SER A 48 -10.38 17.44 10.14
C SER A 48 -11.37 16.52 9.40
N MET A 49 -12.55 17.04 9.04
CA MET A 49 -13.54 16.25 8.30
C MET A 49 -13.07 15.94 6.87
N VAL A 50 -12.38 16.89 6.22
CA VAL A 50 -11.78 16.69 4.89
C VAL A 50 -10.61 15.70 4.94
N THR A 51 -9.73 15.77 5.94
CA THR A 51 -8.62 14.82 6.07
C THR A 51 -9.11 13.41 6.36
N LEU A 52 -10.18 13.26 7.17
CA LEU A 52 -10.82 11.98 7.43
C LEU A 52 -11.52 11.41 6.19
N ALA A 53 -12.26 12.24 5.44
CA ALA A 53 -12.87 11.82 4.18
C ALA A 53 -11.81 11.44 3.12
N SER A 54 -10.70 12.18 3.07
CA SER A 54 -9.56 11.86 2.19
C SER A 54 -8.88 10.55 2.60
N ASN A 55 -8.71 10.29 3.89
CA ASN A 55 -8.16 9.01 4.36
C ASN A 55 -9.05 7.84 3.92
N VAL A 56 -10.34 7.90 4.26
CA VAL A 56 -11.29 6.83 3.94
C VAL A 56 -11.35 6.58 2.43
N SER A 57 -11.41 7.63 1.61
CA SER A 57 -11.44 7.48 0.15
C SER A 57 -10.14 6.91 -0.41
N MET A 58 -8.97 7.37 0.03
CA MET A 58 -7.68 6.82 -0.40
C MET A 58 -7.49 5.37 0.04
N GLN A 59 -7.90 5.02 1.25
CA GLN A 59 -7.78 3.66 1.79
C GLN A 59 -8.75 2.70 1.08
N LEU A 60 -9.94 3.19 0.72
CA LEU A 60 -10.92 2.44 -0.07
C LEU A 60 -10.40 2.19 -1.49
N ILE A 61 -9.85 3.21 -2.16
CA ILE A 61 -9.23 3.08 -3.49
C ILE A 61 -8.02 2.14 -3.44
N GLY A 62 -7.17 2.29 -2.41
CA GLY A 62 -6.01 1.42 -2.19
C GLY A 62 -6.43 -0.03 -2.05
N SER A 63 -7.37 -0.32 -1.15
CA SER A 63 -7.95 -1.66 -0.92
C SER A 63 -8.60 -2.25 -2.17
N LEU A 64 -9.39 -1.46 -2.91
CA LEU A 64 -10.00 -1.90 -4.18
C LEU A 64 -8.94 -2.25 -5.22
N SER A 65 -7.89 -1.43 -5.34
CA SER A 65 -6.82 -1.66 -6.31
C SER A 65 -5.97 -2.90 -5.99
N SER A 66 -5.60 -3.11 -4.72
CA SER A 66 -4.69 -4.18 -4.31
C SER A 66 -5.38 -5.49 -3.97
N ASN A 67 -6.55 -5.47 -3.32
CA ASN A 67 -7.19 -6.69 -2.80
C ASN A 67 -8.31 -7.22 -3.70
N LEU A 68 -8.90 -6.39 -4.56
CA LEU A 68 -9.99 -6.81 -5.44
C LEU A 68 -9.55 -6.88 -6.91
N ILE A 69 -8.85 -5.86 -7.39
CA ILE A 69 -8.48 -5.77 -8.81
C ILE A 69 -7.17 -6.52 -9.07
N ALA A 70 -6.11 -6.34 -8.26
CA ALA A 70 -4.83 -6.99 -8.52
C ALA A 70 -4.87 -8.54 -8.54
N PRO A 71 -5.68 -9.23 -7.71
CA PRO A 71 -5.83 -10.69 -7.78
C PRO A 71 -6.49 -11.20 -9.06
N TRP A 72 -7.22 -10.34 -9.78
CA TRP A 72 -7.78 -10.69 -11.10
C TRP A 72 -6.70 -10.73 -12.19
N PHE A 73 -5.56 -10.06 -11.97
CA PHE A 73 -4.46 -9.97 -12.93
C PHE A 73 -3.24 -10.84 -12.57
N GLY A 74 -3.20 -11.42 -11.36
CA GLY A 74 -2.08 -12.24 -10.92
C GLY A 74 -2.36 -12.92 -9.57
N PRO A 75 -1.53 -13.90 -9.18
CA PRO A 75 -1.76 -14.67 -7.96
C PRO A 75 -1.57 -13.80 -6.70
N VAL A 76 -2.42 -14.02 -5.70
CA VAL A 76 -2.39 -13.27 -4.42
C VAL A 76 -1.05 -13.41 -3.69
N SER A 77 -0.35 -14.53 -3.92
CA SER A 77 1.01 -14.81 -3.43
C SER A 77 2.05 -13.79 -3.91
N VAL A 78 1.80 -13.13 -5.05
CA VAL A 78 2.65 -12.06 -5.59
C VAL A 78 2.16 -10.71 -5.10
N VAL A 79 0.84 -10.48 -5.11
CA VAL A 79 0.21 -9.21 -4.71
C VAL A 79 0.56 -8.80 -3.28
N ALA A 80 0.34 -9.68 -2.30
CA ALA A 80 0.45 -9.31 -0.88
C ALA A 80 1.89 -8.92 -0.47
N PRO A 81 2.96 -9.64 -0.86
CA PRO A 81 4.31 -9.23 -0.51
C PRO A 81 4.74 -7.90 -1.14
N ILE A 82 4.29 -7.59 -2.36
CA ILE A 82 4.56 -6.29 -3.02
C ILE A 82 3.86 -5.17 -2.28
N TYR A 83 2.59 -5.39 -1.91
CA TYR A 83 1.79 -4.42 -1.17
C TYR A 83 2.49 -4.04 0.13
N PHE A 84 2.83 -5.03 0.96
CA PHE A 84 3.51 -4.78 2.24
C PHE A 84 4.91 -4.18 2.06
N SER A 85 5.66 -4.60 1.04
CA SER A 85 6.96 -4.01 0.72
C SER A 85 6.83 -2.53 0.35
N ALA A 86 5.87 -2.18 -0.52
CA ALA A 86 5.57 -0.82 -0.91
C ALA A 86 5.12 0.03 0.29
N THR A 87 4.20 -0.49 1.12
CA THR A 87 3.75 0.20 2.34
C THR A 87 4.92 0.49 3.28
N LEU A 88 5.82 -0.48 3.53
CA LEU A 88 6.97 -0.29 4.41
C LEU A 88 7.97 0.77 3.90
N VAL A 89 8.32 0.70 2.61
CA VAL A 89 9.26 1.66 2.01
C VAL A 89 8.66 3.06 1.96
N PHE A 90 7.39 3.18 1.56
CA PHE A 90 6.72 4.47 1.51
C PHE A 90 6.45 5.03 2.90
N ASN A 91 6.19 4.21 3.90
CA ASN A 91 6.06 4.66 5.28
C ASN A 91 7.35 5.38 5.73
N LEU A 92 8.50 4.76 5.50
CA LEU A 92 9.80 5.35 5.81
C LEU A 92 10.06 6.67 5.05
N ILE A 93 9.71 6.73 3.77
CA ILE A 93 9.89 7.93 2.94
C ILE A 93 8.94 9.06 3.37
N ILE A 94 7.66 8.76 3.53
CA ILE A 94 6.62 9.75 3.79
C ILE A 94 6.76 10.28 5.21
N PHE A 95 6.81 9.41 6.23
CA PHE A 95 6.90 9.86 7.62
C PHE A 95 8.30 10.34 8.01
N GLY A 96 9.35 9.76 7.44
CA GLY A 96 10.73 10.09 7.76
C GLY A 96 11.28 11.27 6.97
N PHE A 97 11.20 11.22 5.64
CA PHE A 97 11.84 12.22 4.78
C PHE A 97 10.92 13.40 4.42
N ILE A 98 9.65 13.15 4.11
CA ILE A 98 8.73 14.19 3.63
C ILE A 98 8.09 14.96 4.79
N LEU A 99 7.48 14.25 5.73
CA LEU A 99 6.78 14.86 6.86
C LEU A 99 7.71 15.16 8.04
N GLY A 100 8.81 14.41 8.19
CA GLY A 100 9.76 14.57 9.29
C GLY A 100 9.13 14.39 10.68
N LEU A 101 8.04 13.62 10.77
CA LEU A 101 7.31 13.38 12.02
C LEU A 101 7.93 12.27 12.86
N GLU A 102 8.68 11.36 12.23
CA GLU A 102 9.36 10.25 12.90
C GLU A 102 10.86 10.24 12.58
N PHE A 103 11.67 10.01 13.62
CA PHE A 103 13.11 9.80 13.48
C PHE A 103 13.41 8.31 13.35
N PHE A 104 13.78 7.89 12.14
CA PHE A 104 14.17 6.52 11.86
C PHE A 104 15.67 6.33 12.12
N ASP A 105 16.02 5.45 13.07
CA ASP A 105 17.41 5.06 13.29
C ASP A 105 17.95 4.26 12.09
N ARG A 106 19.27 4.30 11.88
CA ARG A 106 19.96 3.61 10.79
C ARG A 106 19.66 2.11 10.76
N ILE A 107 19.54 1.50 11.93
CA ILE A 107 19.18 0.07 12.06
C ILE A 107 17.75 -0.17 11.54
N MET A 108 16.82 0.73 11.83
CA MET A 108 15.43 0.63 11.38
C MET A 108 15.33 0.78 9.86
N ILE A 109 16.06 1.75 9.29
CA ILE A 109 16.14 1.93 7.82
C ILE A 109 16.67 0.66 7.14
N VAL A 110 17.78 0.12 7.64
CA VAL A 110 18.37 -1.12 7.09
C VAL A 110 17.42 -2.30 7.25
N GLY A 111 16.77 -2.44 8.41
CA GLY A 111 15.77 -3.47 8.68
C GLY A 111 14.60 -3.41 7.69
N THR A 112 14.07 -2.21 7.43
CA THR A 112 12.99 -1.99 6.47
C THR A 112 13.39 -2.43 5.06
N TYR A 113 14.61 -2.12 4.60
CA TYR A 113 15.09 -2.58 3.30
C TYR A 113 15.27 -4.10 3.24
N VAL A 114 15.82 -4.71 4.29
CA VAL A 114 16.00 -6.17 4.35
C VAL A 114 14.65 -6.88 4.28
N ILE A 115 13.65 -6.40 5.04
CA ILE A 115 12.30 -6.96 5.01
C ILE A 115 11.66 -6.73 3.64
N ALA A 116 11.75 -5.52 3.08
CA ALA A 116 11.16 -5.18 1.77
C ALA A 116 11.73 -6.05 0.63
N ILE A 117 13.04 -6.31 0.63
CA ILE A 117 13.69 -7.18 -0.35
C ILE A 117 13.31 -8.64 -0.07
N GLY A 118 13.31 -9.06 1.20
CA GLY A 118 12.92 -10.41 1.60
C GLY A 118 11.49 -10.77 1.19
N THR A 119 10.53 -9.86 1.38
CA THR A 119 9.14 -10.08 0.99
C THR A 119 8.98 -10.15 -0.53
N VAL A 120 9.71 -9.34 -1.30
CA VAL A 120 9.68 -9.44 -2.77
C VAL A 120 10.25 -10.77 -3.25
N LEU A 121 11.30 -11.29 -2.61
CA LEU A 121 11.90 -12.57 -2.97
C LEU A 121 11.04 -13.79 -2.54
N LEU A 122 10.19 -13.64 -1.52
CA LEU A 122 9.27 -14.70 -1.06
C LEU A 122 8.19 -15.07 -2.08
N GLN A 123 7.92 -14.22 -3.07
CA GLN A 123 6.93 -14.47 -4.12
C GLN A 123 7.19 -15.78 -4.90
N VAL A 124 8.45 -16.24 -4.92
CA VAL A 124 8.88 -17.49 -5.59
C VAL A 124 8.38 -18.75 -4.85
N VAL A 125 7.97 -18.64 -3.58
CA VAL A 125 7.59 -19.79 -2.72
C VAL A 125 6.07 -19.97 -2.64
N GLY A 126 5.28 -19.01 -3.10
CA GLY A 126 3.81 -19.11 -3.13
C GLY A 126 3.30 -19.92 -4.32
N PRO A 127 1.99 -20.29 -4.34
CA PRO A 127 1.39 -20.90 -5.53
C PRO A 127 1.65 -20.00 -6.74
N GLY A 128 2.29 -20.57 -7.76
CA GLY A 128 2.51 -19.92 -9.05
C GLY A 128 1.19 -19.70 -9.79
N ILE A 129 1.30 -19.15 -11.00
CA ILE A 129 0.15 -18.96 -11.90
C ILE A 129 -0.61 -20.28 -12.04
N GLN A 130 -1.82 -20.35 -11.48
CA GLN A 130 -2.69 -21.51 -11.64
C GLN A 130 -3.40 -21.36 -13.00
N ASP A 131 -2.85 -22.00 -14.03
CA ASP A 131 -3.58 -22.24 -15.28
C ASP A 131 -4.80 -23.14 -14.97
N GLY A 132 -6.02 -22.60 -15.09
CA GLY A 132 -7.25 -23.38 -15.01
C GLY A 132 -7.97 -23.43 -13.65
N GLN A 133 -8.14 -22.30 -12.95
CA GLN A 133 -9.25 -22.20 -11.97
C GLN A 133 -10.58 -21.96 -12.69
N ASP A 134 -11.10 -23.02 -13.32
CA ASP A 134 -12.52 -23.08 -13.69
C ASP A 134 -13.34 -23.08 -12.40
N ILE A 135 -14.03 -21.97 -12.13
CA ILE A 135 -15.13 -21.93 -11.18
C ILE A 135 -16.36 -22.40 -11.95
N GLY A 136 -16.57 -23.72 -12.01
CA GLY A 136 -17.79 -24.28 -12.60
C GLY A 136 -17.67 -25.74 -13.06
N GLU A 137 -17.84 -26.67 -12.14
CA GLU A 137 -18.86 -27.71 -12.34
C GLU A 137 -20.15 -27.26 -11.64
#